data_AF-A0A7S4B661-F1
#
_entry.id   AF-A0A7S4B661-F1
#
_cell.length_a   1.000
_cell.length_b   1.000
_cell.length_c   1.000
_cell.angle_alpha   90.00
_cell.angle_beta   90.00
_cell.angle_gamma   90.00
#
_symmetry.space_group_name_H-M   'P 1'
#
loop_
_entity.id
_entity.type
_entity.pdbx_description
1 polymer ?
#
loop_
_entity_poly.entity_id
_entity_poly.type
_entity_poly.pdbx_seq_one_letter_code
_entity_poly.pdbx_strand_id
1 'polypeptide(L)'
;EQDAAMPTLVPLRLATVLGVGVRAAAALSRPSGSIYSGAVRGARGLPTLAIVPRIYAGTRIGAPLWEAVLRRTQLAGRVRPIVAAADGDGLTMNVNGAVDKAWEEKSFSELVEAPPSALQGLADRTDALFAELKIRSVGDLAKWQYYAWARAIVTLAEREAVGERAPGSVLNINKALDKEHENKSLSEVLALSPEALQGLSEKSASVLAEIDPRVTSIERLGTWKYAAWAEAIATCARLENTNLSSR
;
A
#
# COMPACT_ATOMS: atom_id res chain seq x y z
N GLU A 1 -42.91 -0.20 -57.66
CA GLU A 1 -42.05 0.69 -58.47
C GLU A 1 -41.19 1.49 -57.51
N GLN A 2 -39.89 1.16 -57.49
CA GLN A 2 -38.78 2.03 -57.96
C GLN A 2 -38.38 3.02 -56.85
N ASP A 3 -37.14 3.22 -56.43
CA ASP A 3 -35.80 2.70 -56.74
C ASP A 3 -34.95 3.19 -55.54
N ALA A 4 -34.21 2.33 -54.83
CA ALA A 4 -32.77 2.15 -54.98
C ALA A 4 -31.93 3.46 -54.99
N ALA A 5 -31.25 3.78 -53.87
CA ALA A 5 -29.88 4.32 -53.85
C ALA A 5 -29.34 4.50 -52.41
N MET A 6 -28.47 3.56 -51.98
CA MET A 6 -27.38 3.81 -51.01
C MET A 6 -26.28 4.61 -51.71
N PRO A 7 -25.55 5.51 -51.02
CA PRO A 7 -24.12 5.29 -50.73
C PRO A 7 -23.70 5.99 -49.40
N THR A 8 -22.55 5.82 -48.74
CA THR A 8 -21.25 5.18 -48.98
C THR A 8 -20.51 5.11 -47.64
N LEU A 9 -19.98 3.93 -47.31
CA LEU A 9 -18.93 3.73 -46.30
C LEU A 9 -17.56 4.17 -46.86
N VAL A 10 -16.55 4.23 -45.96
CA VAL A 10 -15.08 4.06 -46.14
C VAL A 10 -14.26 5.31 -45.71
N PRO A 11 -13.04 5.21 -45.10
CA PRO A 11 -12.36 4.05 -44.47
C PRO A 11 -11.88 4.24 -43.02
N LEU A 12 -11.73 3.11 -42.32
CA LEU A 12 -10.73 2.89 -41.26
C LEU A 12 -9.31 3.16 -41.79
N ARG A 13 -8.48 3.88 -41.02
CA ARG A 13 -7.02 3.77 -41.15
C ARG A 13 -6.49 2.76 -40.14
N LEU A 14 -6.27 1.54 -40.64
CA LEU A 14 -5.28 0.59 -40.16
C LEU A 14 -3.88 1.13 -40.47
N ALA A 15 -2.98 1.20 -39.50
CA ALA A 15 -1.55 1.33 -39.75
C ALA A 15 -0.84 0.13 -39.12
N THR A 16 -0.39 -0.76 -40.00
CA THR A 16 0.33 -2.00 -39.72
C THR A 16 1.81 -1.73 -39.47
N VAL A 17 2.30 -2.33 -38.38
CA VAL A 17 3.60 -2.99 -38.15
C VAL A 17 4.62 -3.04 -39.30
N LEU A 18 5.82 -2.54 -39.02
CA LEU A 18 7.12 -3.07 -39.45
C LEU A 18 8.00 -3.04 -38.17
N GLY A 19 8.64 -4.08 -37.64
CA GLY A 19 9.11 -5.30 -38.28
C GLY A 19 10.60 -5.21 -38.62
N VAL A 20 11.49 -5.08 -37.63
CA VAL A 20 12.91 -5.43 -37.79
C VAL A 20 13.39 -6.16 -36.54
N GLY A 21 13.41 -7.49 -36.63
CA GLY A 21 14.26 -8.32 -35.80
C GLY A 21 15.58 -8.56 -36.54
N VAL A 22 16.70 -8.42 -35.84
CA VAL A 22 17.96 -9.09 -36.22
C VAL A 22 18.51 -9.77 -34.98
N ARG A 23 18.49 -11.10 -35.02
CA ARG A 23 19.30 -11.98 -34.18
C ARG A 23 20.77 -11.78 -34.58
N ALA A 24 21.65 -11.66 -33.59
CA ALA A 24 23.06 -12.03 -33.75
C ALA A 24 23.52 -12.76 -32.49
N ALA A 25 23.51 -14.09 -32.59
CA ALA A 25 24.38 -14.94 -31.79
C ALA A 25 25.80 -14.80 -32.36
N ALA A 26 26.76 -14.47 -31.53
CA ALA A 26 28.18 -14.68 -31.84
C ALA A 26 28.89 -15.13 -30.57
N ALA A 27 29.34 -16.37 -30.64
CA ALA A 27 30.12 -17.05 -29.63
C ALA A 27 31.61 -16.62 -29.69
N LEU A 28 32.28 -16.80 -28.56
CA LEU A 28 33.71 -17.12 -28.41
C LEU A 28 34.75 -16.07 -28.84
N SER A 29 35.40 -15.48 -27.84
CA SER A 29 36.87 -15.51 -27.78
C SER A 29 37.35 -15.49 -26.33
N ARG A 30 38.10 -16.53 -25.96
CA ARG A 30 38.82 -16.68 -24.69
C ARG A 30 40.21 -16.06 -24.82
N PRO A 31 40.80 -15.57 -23.72
CA PRO A 31 42.21 -15.81 -23.43
C PRO A 31 42.29 -16.70 -22.18
N SER A 32 42.58 -18.00 -22.31
CA SER A 32 43.93 -18.58 -22.27
C SER A 32 44.84 -18.00 -21.18
N GLY A 33 44.85 -18.67 -20.03
CA GLY A 33 45.83 -18.51 -18.96
C GLY A 33 45.66 -19.68 -18.01
N SER A 34 46.65 -20.58 -17.99
CA SER A 34 46.51 -21.97 -17.56
C SER A 34 47.20 -22.21 -16.20
N ILE A 35 46.61 -23.14 -15.42
CA ILE A 35 47.24 -24.09 -14.47
C ILE A 35 47.77 -23.44 -13.16
N TYR A 36 47.29 -23.82 -11.98
CA TYR A 36 47.70 -25.06 -11.30
C TYR A 36 46.58 -25.82 -10.57
N SER A 37 46.52 -27.12 -10.89
CA SER A 37 45.89 -28.19 -10.13
C SER A 37 46.80 -28.57 -8.96
N GLY A 38 46.24 -28.58 -7.75
CA GLY A 38 46.83 -29.20 -6.57
C GLY A 38 45.72 -29.87 -5.78
N ALA A 39 45.54 -31.17 -5.99
CA ALA A 39 44.60 -31.98 -5.22
C ALA A 39 45.16 -32.25 -3.83
N VAL A 40 44.44 -31.86 -2.78
CA VAL A 40 44.60 -32.40 -1.42
C VAL A 40 43.25 -32.94 -0.98
N ARG A 41 43.19 -34.26 -0.79
CA ARG A 41 42.08 -34.94 -0.10
C ARG A 41 42.16 -34.62 1.39
N GLY A 42 41.02 -34.30 2.01
CA GLY A 42 40.88 -34.40 3.46
C GLY A 42 39.72 -33.62 4.06
N ALA A 43 38.71 -34.37 4.51
CA ALA A 43 37.79 -34.07 5.62
C ALA A 43 36.73 -32.93 5.49
N ARG A 44 35.46 -33.38 5.49
CA ARG A 44 34.29 -32.87 6.23
C ARG A 44 34.11 -31.34 6.33
N GLY A 45 33.08 -30.82 5.67
CA GLY A 45 32.47 -29.52 5.99
C GLY A 45 31.66 -28.97 4.82
N LEU A 46 30.37 -28.72 5.03
CA LEU A 46 29.49 -28.00 4.10
C LEU A 46 30.06 -26.59 3.82
N PRO A 47 30.04 -26.07 2.58
CA PRO A 47 30.39 -24.67 2.35
C PRO A 47 29.24 -23.78 2.78
N THR A 48 29.37 -23.15 3.93
CA THR A 48 28.63 -21.93 4.25
C THR A 48 29.04 -20.88 3.22
N LEU A 49 28.10 -20.38 2.42
CA LEU A 49 28.28 -19.24 1.52
C LEU A 49 28.42 -17.95 2.35
N ALA A 50 29.54 -17.83 3.06
CA ALA A 50 30.00 -16.57 3.60
C ALA A 50 30.79 -15.87 2.50
N ILE A 51 30.09 -15.09 1.68
CA ILE A 51 30.75 -14.09 0.84
C ILE A 51 31.17 -12.96 1.79
N VAL A 52 32.33 -13.12 2.42
CA VAL A 52 33.02 -12.02 3.09
C VAL A 52 33.86 -11.33 2.01
N PRO A 53 33.57 -10.08 1.62
CA PRO A 53 34.46 -9.36 0.74
C PRO A 53 35.76 -9.10 1.48
N ARG A 54 36.86 -9.63 0.95
CA ARG A 54 38.21 -9.26 1.33
C ARG A 54 38.38 -7.77 1.06
N ILE A 55 38.31 -6.96 2.11
CA ILE A 55 38.52 -5.51 2.03
C ILE A 55 39.99 -5.30 1.70
N TYR A 56 40.29 -4.91 0.46
CA TYR A 56 41.58 -4.36 0.11
C TYR A 56 41.71 -2.97 0.75
N ALA A 57 42.69 -2.84 1.64
CA ALA A 57 43.13 -1.55 2.15
C ALA A 57 43.58 -0.66 0.98
N GLY A 58 42.93 0.48 0.79
CA GLY A 58 43.36 1.47 -0.20
C GLY A 58 42.26 2.27 -0.92
N THR A 59 40.98 1.98 -0.71
CA THR A 59 39.90 2.75 -1.36
C THR A 59 39.32 3.75 -0.35
N ARG A 60 39.45 5.05 -0.66
CA ARG A 60 38.76 6.13 0.05
C ARG A 60 37.29 5.74 0.21
N ILE A 61 36.78 5.86 1.43
CA ILE A 61 35.43 5.48 1.83
C ILE A 61 34.43 6.32 1.03
N GLY A 62 34.09 5.83 -0.16
CA GLY A 62 32.89 6.23 -0.88
C GLY A 62 31.69 5.67 -0.13
N ALA A 63 30.64 6.48 -0.07
CA ALA A 63 29.38 6.27 0.65
C ALA A 63 29.06 4.82 1.05
N PRO A 64 28.68 4.58 2.32
CA PRO A 64 28.36 3.24 2.82
C PRO A 64 27.28 2.57 1.96
N LEU A 65 27.39 1.25 1.77
CA LEU A 65 26.51 0.40 0.94
C LEU A 65 25.00 0.69 1.07
N TRP A 66 24.54 1.22 2.22
CA TRP A 66 23.15 1.62 2.41
C TRP A 66 22.72 2.81 1.52
N GLU A 67 23.62 3.76 1.20
CA GLU A 67 23.34 4.84 0.25
C GLU A 67 23.11 4.32 -1.17
N ALA A 68 23.89 3.32 -1.61
CA ALA A 68 23.71 2.70 -2.92
C ALA A 68 22.39 1.94 -3.02
N VAL A 69 21.95 1.31 -1.91
CA VAL A 69 20.65 0.63 -1.81
C VAL A 69 19.50 1.63 -1.84
N LEU A 70 19.58 2.74 -1.09
CA LEU A 70 18.54 3.79 -1.11
C LEU A 70 18.44 4.52 -2.46
N ARG A 71 19.56 4.71 -3.16
CA ARG A 71 19.58 5.28 -4.52
C ARG A 71 18.96 4.35 -5.55
N ARG A 72 19.08 3.02 -5.38
CA ARG A 72 18.48 2.02 -6.29
C ARG A 72 16.97 1.85 -6.14
N THR A 73 16.41 2.18 -4.98
CA THR A 73 14.99 1.92 -4.68
C THR A 73 14.05 3.10 -4.98
N GLN A 74 14.53 4.19 -5.61
CA GLN A 74 13.77 5.46 -5.76
C GLN A 74 13.26 6.06 -4.43
N LEU A 75 13.69 5.53 -3.29
CA LEU A 75 13.29 5.97 -1.95
C LEU A 75 14.10 7.17 -1.45
N ALA A 76 15.23 7.49 -2.11
CA ALA A 76 16.15 8.56 -1.70
C ALA A 76 15.50 9.97 -1.61
N GLY A 77 14.38 10.21 -2.31
CA GLY A 77 13.63 11.47 -2.19
C GLY A 77 12.45 11.43 -1.21
N ARG A 78 12.03 10.25 -0.75
CA ARG A 78 10.89 10.04 0.17
C ARG A 78 11.33 9.75 1.61
N VAL A 79 12.51 9.18 1.80
CA VAL A 79 13.04 8.83 3.11
C VAL A 79 13.97 9.96 3.55
N ARG A 80 13.53 10.79 4.49
CA ARG A 80 14.45 11.67 5.22
C ARG A 80 15.47 10.77 5.93
N PRO A 81 16.78 11.07 5.88
CA PRO A 81 17.75 10.31 6.66
C PRO A 81 17.30 10.34 8.12
N ILE A 82 17.24 9.16 8.76
CA ILE A 82 17.05 9.08 10.21
C ILE A 82 18.27 9.76 10.80
N VAL A 83 18.13 11.05 11.11
CA VAL A 83 19.11 11.76 11.91
C VAL A 83 19.18 10.96 13.21
N ALA A 84 20.35 10.46 13.56
CA ALA A 84 20.55 9.73 14.81
C ALA A 84 19.88 10.54 15.93
N ALA A 85 19.01 9.87 16.71
CA ALA A 85 18.25 10.52 17.76
C ALA A 85 19.19 11.40 18.58
N ALA A 86 18.98 12.71 18.53
CA ALA A 86 19.62 13.62 19.45
C ALA A 86 19.27 13.15 20.86
N ASP A 87 20.19 13.32 21.81
CA ASP A 87 20.22 12.78 23.18
C ASP A 87 19.01 13.17 24.06
N GLY A 88 17.80 12.86 23.60
CA GLY A 88 16.53 13.08 24.25
C GLY A 88 16.03 11.80 24.89
N ASP A 89 15.75 11.92 26.17
CA ASP A 89 15.22 10.98 27.14
C ASP A 89 13.76 10.52 26.88
N GLY A 90 13.27 10.56 25.63
CA GLY A 90 11.88 10.26 25.30
C GLY A 90 11.70 9.56 23.95
N LEU A 91 10.67 8.72 23.84
CA LEU A 91 10.21 8.06 22.63
C LEU A 91 9.99 9.09 21.50
N THR A 92 11.01 9.37 20.69
CA THR A 92 10.86 10.27 19.55
C THR A 92 10.07 9.54 18.47
N MET A 93 8.83 9.97 18.23
CA MET A 93 7.96 9.37 17.22
C MET A 93 8.44 9.73 15.81
N ASN A 94 8.33 8.78 14.86
CA ASN A 94 8.83 8.93 13.49
C ASN A 94 7.72 8.76 12.44
N VAL A 95 6.48 9.13 12.78
CA VAL A 95 5.32 9.10 11.86
C VAL A 95 4.84 10.50 11.47
N ASN A 96 5.75 11.48 11.46
CA ASN A 96 5.47 12.89 11.19
C ASN A 96 4.79 13.14 9.82
N GLY A 97 4.87 12.19 8.89
CA GLY A 97 4.16 12.25 7.60
C GLY A 97 2.70 11.77 7.62
N ALA A 98 2.20 11.31 8.77
CA ALA A 98 0.83 10.85 8.95
C ALA A 98 0.03 11.71 9.95
N VAL A 99 0.72 12.52 10.77
CA VAL A 99 0.13 13.36 11.81
C VAL A 99 0.34 14.84 11.51
N ASP A 100 -0.58 15.68 11.97
CA ASP A 100 -0.42 17.13 11.90
C ASP A 100 0.78 17.59 12.76
N LYS A 101 1.33 18.76 12.42
CA LYS A 101 2.51 19.33 13.07
C LYS A 101 2.35 19.46 14.59
N ALA A 102 1.14 19.73 15.08
CA ALA A 102 0.86 19.83 16.51
C ALA A 102 1.00 18.50 17.27
N TRP A 103 1.02 17.37 16.55
CA TRP A 103 0.99 16.01 17.11
C TRP A 103 2.25 15.19 16.83
N GLU A 104 3.29 15.77 16.20
CA GLU A 104 4.51 15.04 15.81
C GLU A 104 5.33 14.49 17.01
N GLU A 105 5.21 15.09 18.18
CA GLU A 105 5.97 14.70 19.40
C GLU A 105 5.18 13.78 20.34
N LYS A 106 3.98 13.33 19.94
CA LYS A 106 3.06 12.58 20.78
C LYS A 106 3.27 11.08 20.71
N SER A 107 2.97 10.38 21.80
CA SER A 107 2.98 8.91 21.86
C SER A 107 1.84 8.30 21.02
N PHE A 108 1.96 7.03 20.64
CA PHE A 108 0.88 6.38 19.88
C PHE A 108 -0.39 6.29 20.71
N SER A 109 -0.25 6.10 22.02
CA SER A 109 -1.33 6.13 23.00
C SER A 109 -2.03 7.49 23.04
N GLU A 110 -1.29 8.61 23.04
CA GLU A 110 -1.90 9.95 22.93
C GLU A 110 -2.58 10.17 21.58
N LEU A 111 -1.98 9.69 20.48
CA LEU A 111 -2.56 9.83 19.14
C LEU A 111 -3.89 9.08 18.98
N VAL A 112 -4.05 7.92 19.62
CA VAL A 112 -5.32 7.17 19.59
C VAL A 112 -6.46 7.97 20.22
N GLU A 113 -6.18 8.77 21.25
CA GLU A 113 -7.16 9.63 21.91
C GLU A 113 -7.32 11.01 21.24
N ALA A 114 -6.44 11.33 20.29
CA ALA A 114 -6.48 12.58 19.53
C ALA A 114 -7.69 12.65 18.59
N PRO A 115 -8.18 13.87 18.25
CA PRO A 115 -9.24 14.04 17.26
C PRO A 115 -8.78 13.62 15.85
N PRO A 116 -9.71 13.33 14.91
CA PRO A 116 -9.36 13.00 13.52
C PRO A 116 -8.49 14.05 12.82
N SER A 117 -8.68 15.34 13.11
CA SER A 117 -7.84 16.46 12.65
C SER A 117 -6.36 16.35 13.03
N ALA A 118 -6.00 15.50 14.00
CA ALA A 118 -4.62 15.18 14.31
C ALA A 118 -3.91 14.42 13.17
N LEU A 119 -4.64 13.87 12.19
CA LEU A 119 -4.06 13.24 11.01
C LEU A 119 -3.78 14.27 9.92
N GLN A 120 -2.60 14.15 9.30
CA GLN A 120 -2.14 15.11 8.32
C GLN A 120 -3.05 15.17 7.08
N GLY A 121 -3.64 16.34 6.83
CA GLY A 121 -4.50 16.57 5.67
C GLY A 121 -5.99 16.51 5.96
N LEU A 122 -6.38 16.28 7.22
CA LEU A 122 -7.71 16.61 7.74
C LEU A 122 -7.66 18.00 8.37
N ALA A 123 -8.68 18.82 8.10
CA ALA A 123 -8.80 20.14 8.70
C ALA A 123 -9.64 20.06 9.97
N ASP A 124 -9.43 20.95 10.94
CA ASP A 124 -10.17 20.97 12.23
C ASP A 124 -11.70 20.95 12.04
N ARG A 125 -12.21 21.63 11.00
CA ARG A 125 -13.65 21.63 10.67
C ARG A 125 -14.22 20.24 10.39
N THR A 126 -13.39 19.28 9.97
CA THR A 126 -13.82 17.91 9.66
C THR A 126 -14.15 17.10 10.91
N ASP A 127 -13.68 17.50 12.09
CA ASP A 127 -13.99 16.81 13.35
C ASP A 127 -15.49 16.82 13.66
N ALA A 128 -16.18 17.93 13.35
CA ALA A 128 -17.63 18.02 13.50
C ALA A 128 -18.36 17.04 12.57
N LEU A 129 -17.86 16.85 11.34
CA LEU A 129 -18.40 15.90 10.37
C LEU A 129 -18.15 14.45 10.83
N PHE A 130 -16.95 14.15 11.33
CA PHE A 130 -16.65 12.84 11.91
C PHE A 130 -17.53 12.53 13.12
N ALA A 131 -17.84 13.54 13.94
CA ALA A 131 -18.73 13.35 15.09
C ALA A 131 -20.16 12.93 14.67
N GLU A 132 -20.65 13.35 13.49
CA GLU A 132 -21.92 12.87 12.94
C GLU A 132 -21.88 11.37 12.59
N LEU A 133 -20.72 10.86 12.20
CA LEU A 133 -20.45 9.43 11.99
C LEU A 133 -20.16 8.68 13.30
N LYS A 134 -20.28 9.36 14.45
CA LYS A 134 -19.94 8.85 15.79
C LYS A 134 -18.45 8.52 15.95
N ILE A 135 -17.58 9.23 15.21
CA ILE A 135 -16.13 9.11 15.28
C ILE A 135 -15.61 10.38 15.96
N ARG A 136 -15.01 10.27 17.14
CA ARG A 136 -14.49 11.43 17.90
C ARG A 136 -12.97 11.42 18.04
N SER A 137 -12.34 10.27 17.84
CA SER A 137 -10.90 10.13 17.92
C SER A 137 -10.32 9.30 16.77
N VAL A 138 -9.01 9.36 16.60
CA VAL A 138 -8.26 8.47 15.71
C VAL A 138 -8.52 7.00 16.11
N GLY A 139 -8.65 6.71 17.41
CA GLY A 139 -9.01 5.39 17.92
C GLY A 139 -10.41 4.93 17.50
N ASP A 140 -11.38 5.83 17.44
CA ASP A 140 -12.72 5.52 16.93
C ASP A 140 -12.67 5.26 15.42
N LEU A 141 -11.91 6.06 14.67
CA LEU A 141 -11.72 5.87 13.24
C LEU A 141 -11.04 4.53 12.94
N ALA A 142 -10.07 4.12 13.76
CA ALA A 142 -9.41 2.83 13.67
C ALA A 142 -10.34 1.64 13.94
N LYS A 143 -11.40 1.82 14.74
CA LYS A 143 -12.40 0.78 15.08
C LYS A 143 -13.62 0.84 14.17
N TRP A 144 -13.63 1.72 13.18
CA TRP A 144 -14.80 1.98 12.37
C TRP A 144 -15.10 0.81 11.42
N GLN A 145 -16.19 0.10 11.71
CA GLN A 145 -16.51 -1.18 11.05
C GLN A 145 -16.63 -1.09 9.53
N TYR A 146 -17.17 0.02 9.00
CA TYR A 146 -17.42 0.17 7.57
C TYR A 146 -16.12 0.25 6.78
N TYR A 147 -15.10 0.91 7.34
CA TYR A 147 -13.76 0.89 6.76
C TYR A 147 -13.15 -0.50 6.82
N ALA A 148 -13.25 -1.20 7.96
CA ALA A 148 -12.74 -2.57 8.10
C ALA A 148 -13.37 -3.53 7.07
N TRP A 149 -14.67 -3.41 6.82
CA TRP A 149 -15.37 -4.19 5.80
C TRP A 149 -14.91 -3.84 4.40
N ALA A 150 -14.87 -2.54 4.06
CA ALA A 150 -14.40 -2.08 2.75
C ALA A 150 -12.96 -2.53 2.47
N ARG A 151 -12.06 -2.41 3.46
CA ARG A 151 -10.67 -2.86 3.37
C ARG A 151 -10.57 -4.37 3.14
N ALA A 152 -11.39 -5.17 3.83
CA ALA A 152 -11.45 -6.61 3.65
C ALA A 152 -11.97 -6.99 2.25
N ILE A 153 -13.01 -6.31 1.76
CA ILE A 153 -13.55 -6.50 0.40
C ILE A 153 -12.49 -6.20 -0.64
N VAL A 154 -11.79 -5.05 -0.55
CA VAL A 154 -10.68 -4.68 -1.45
C VAL A 154 -9.60 -5.76 -1.45
N THR A 155 -9.16 -6.18 -0.26
CA THR A 155 -8.09 -7.19 -0.12
C THR A 155 -8.47 -8.53 -0.75
N LEU A 156 -9.71 -8.98 -0.58
CA LEU A 156 -10.17 -10.27 -1.09
C LEU A 156 -10.58 -10.22 -2.57
N ALA A 157 -11.00 -9.06 -3.07
CA ALA A 157 -11.31 -8.88 -4.49
C ALA A 157 -10.08 -9.15 -5.37
N GLU A 158 -8.87 -8.82 -4.90
CA GLU A 158 -7.61 -9.16 -5.59
C GLU A 158 -7.40 -10.68 -5.79
N ARG A 159 -8.09 -11.52 -5.01
CA ARG A 159 -8.00 -12.98 -5.04
C ARG A 159 -9.21 -13.64 -5.66
N GLU A 160 -10.14 -12.87 -6.20
CA GLU A 160 -11.32 -13.39 -6.85
C GLU A 160 -10.97 -14.05 -8.19
N ALA A 161 -11.35 -15.32 -8.35
CA ALA A 161 -11.20 -16.02 -9.62
C ALA A 161 -12.22 -15.51 -10.64
N VAL A 162 -11.76 -14.77 -11.65
CA VAL A 162 -12.60 -14.27 -12.73
C VAL A 162 -12.92 -15.41 -13.69
N GLY A 163 -14.19 -15.83 -13.73
CA GLY A 163 -14.67 -16.87 -14.66
C GLY A 163 -14.43 -18.33 -14.24
N GLU A 164 -13.67 -18.57 -13.16
CA GLU A 164 -13.36 -19.92 -12.65
C GLU A 164 -13.96 -20.19 -11.26
N ARG A 165 -15.10 -19.57 -10.95
CA ARG A 165 -15.80 -19.84 -9.69
C ARG A 165 -16.37 -21.26 -9.69
N ALA A 166 -16.13 -21.99 -8.59
CA ALA A 166 -16.75 -23.29 -8.38
C ALA A 166 -18.29 -23.15 -8.46
N PRO A 167 -18.99 -24.10 -9.10
CA PRO A 167 -20.45 -24.06 -9.19
C PRO A 167 -21.05 -24.05 -7.76
N GLY A 168 -21.89 -23.04 -7.48
CA GLY A 168 -22.48 -22.83 -6.15
C GLY A 168 -21.67 -21.94 -5.20
N SER A 169 -20.51 -21.42 -5.61
CA SER A 169 -19.77 -20.41 -4.85
C SER A 169 -20.47 -19.04 -4.95
N VAL A 170 -21.21 -18.68 -3.90
CA VAL A 170 -21.89 -17.39 -3.75
C VAL A 170 -21.09 -16.51 -2.78
N LEU A 171 -21.17 -15.19 -2.94
CA LEU A 171 -20.62 -14.24 -1.98
C LEU A 171 -21.27 -14.47 -0.60
N ASN A 172 -20.46 -14.62 0.45
CA ASN A 172 -20.93 -14.94 1.81
C ASN A 172 -20.58 -13.83 2.81
N ILE A 173 -20.91 -12.58 2.46
CA ILE A 173 -20.78 -11.40 3.33
C ILE A 173 -22.12 -10.68 3.50
N ASN A 174 -23.20 -11.46 3.64
CA ASN A 174 -24.60 -11.00 3.61
C ASN A 174 -24.96 -10.03 4.75
N LYS A 175 -24.10 -9.87 5.76
CA LYS A 175 -24.28 -8.91 6.87
C LYS A 175 -23.54 -7.59 6.66
N ALA A 176 -22.69 -7.50 5.64
CA ALA A 176 -21.90 -6.31 5.34
C ALA A 176 -22.52 -5.49 4.20
N LEU A 177 -23.36 -6.09 3.35
CA LEU A 177 -23.99 -5.47 2.20
C LEU A 177 -25.49 -5.40 2.38
N ASP A 178 -26.12 -4.43 1.72
CA ASP A 178 -27.57 -4.40 1.60
C ASP A 178 -28.09 -5.53 0.70
N LYS A 179 -29.35 -5.92 0.93
CA LYS A 179 -30.04 -7.04 0.24
C LYS A 179 -29.96 -6.97 -1.27
N GLU A 180 -29.95 -5.76 -1.83
CA GLU A 180 -29.89 -5.50 -3.27
C GLU A 180 -28.52 -5.84 -3.88
N HIS A 181 -27.49 -6.04 -3.06
CA HIS A 181 -26.10 -6.21 -3.50
C HIS A 181 -25.47 -7.53 -3.03
N GLU A 182 -26.20 -8.37 -2.27
CA GLU A 182 -25.71 -9.66 -1.78
C GLU A 182 -25.33 -10.66 -2.89
N ASN A 183 -25.92 -10.54 -4.09
CA ASN A 183 -25.67 -11.46 -5.21
C ASN A 183 -24.51 -11.05 -6.13
N LYS A 184 -23.84 -9.93 -5.85
CA LYS A 184 -22.75 -9.39 -6.67
C LYS A 184 -21.41 -10.08 -6.38
N SER A 185 -20.49 -10.00 -7.32
CA SER A 185 -19.09 -10.39 -7.16
C SER A 185 -18.33 -9.37 -6.27
N LEU A 186 -17.20 -9.75 -5.67
CA LEU A 186 -16.39 -8.80 -4.89
C LEU A 186 -15.91 -7.64 -5.78
N SER A 187 -15.46 -7.95 -7.00
CA SER A 187 -15.08 -6.98 -8.02
C SER A 187 -16.22 -6.05 -8.41
N GLU A 188 -17.46 -6.55 -8.49
CA GLU A 188 -18.64 -5.71 -8.76
C GLU A 188 -18.98 -4.80 -7.56
N VAL A 189 -18.78 -5.30 -6.33
CA VAL A 189 -19.01 -4.55 -5.10
C VAL A 189 -18.05 -3.37 -4.96
N LEU A 190 -16.81 -3.48 -5.45
CA LEU A 190 -15.82 -2.40 -5.40
C LEU A 190 -16.30 -1.09 -6.04
N ALA A 191 -17.09 -1.20 -7.11
CA ALA A 191 -17.62 -0.06 -7.86
C ALA A 191 -18.84 0.59 -7.21
N LEU A 192 -19.44 -0.02 -6.17
CA LEU A 192 -20.64 0.49 -5.52
C LEU A 192 -20.34 1.68 -4.60
N SER A 193 -21.35 2.51 -4.38
CA SER A 193 -21.34 3.60 -3.39
C SER A 193 -21.15 3.04 -1.96
N PRO A 194 -20.54 3.79 -1.04
CA PRO A 194 -20.44 3.40 0.38
C PRO A 194 -21.78 3.07 1.04
N GLU A 195 -22.89 3.62 0.55
CA GLU A 195 -24.25 3.32 1.00
C GLU A 195 -24.65 1.85 0.82
N ALA A 196 -24.01 1.13 -0.10
CA ALA A 196 -24.24 -0.29 -0.30
C ALA A 196 -23.82 -1.14 0.91
N LEU A 197 -23.06 -0.57 1.85
CA LEU A 197 -22.70 -1.23 3.10
C LEU A 197 -23.85 -1.09 4.12
N GLN A 198 -24.29 -2.23 4.63
CA GLN A 198 -25.40 -2.29 5.57
C GLN A 198 -25.13 -1.43 6.81
N GLY A 199 -25.97 -0.42 7.03
CA GLY A 199 -25.87 0.50 8.17
C GLY A 199 -25.23 1.87 7.86
N LEU A 200 -24.72 2.07 6.65
CA LEU A 200 -24.44 3.41 6.12
C LEU A 200 -25.67 3.95 5.42
N SER A 201 -26.23 5.05 5.93
CA SER A 201 -27.32 5.76 5.25
C SER A 201 -26.79 6.76 4.23
N GLU A 202 -27.67 7.22 3.34
CA GLU A 202 -27.41 8.34 2.41
C GLU A 202 -26.85 9.57 3.13
N LYS A 203 -27.37 9.87 4.34
CA LYS A 203 -26.84 10.95 5.18
C LYS A 203 -25.35 10.72 5.50
N SER A 204 -24.99 9.52 5.95
CA SER A 204 -23.60 9.19 6.28
C SER A 204 -22.68 9.26 5.06
N ALA A 205 -23.18 8.88 3.88
CA ALA A 205 -22.42 8.99 2.63
C ALA A 205 -22.22 10.45 2.20
N SER A 206 -23.22 11.32 2.37
CA SER A 206 -23.06 12.77 2.16
C SER A 206 -21.99 13.35 3.09
N VAL A 207 -22.01 12.99 4.37
CA VAL A 207 -21.00 13.43 5.34
C VAL A 207 -19.60 12.95 4.93
N LEU A 208 -19.46 11.71 4.46
CA LEU A 208 -18.18 11.20 3.96
C LEU A 208 -17.68 11.96 2.73
N ALA A 209 -18.58 12.31 1.81
CA ALA A 209 -18.24 13.11 0.62
C ALA A 209 -17.79 14.54 0.99
N GLU A 210 -18.32 15.12 2.08
CA GLU A 210 -17.87 16.41 2.60
C GLU A 210 -16.49 16.32 3.26
N ILE A 211 -16.18 15.21 3.94
CA ILE A 211 -14.85 14.96 4.55
C ILE A 211 -13.81 14.75 3.45
N ASP A 212 -14.07 13.85 2.51
CA ASP A 212 -13.20 13.57 1.37
C ASP A 212 -14.03 13.24 0.12
N PRO A 213 -14.15 14.17 -0.85
CA PRO A 213 -14.98 13.96 -2.04
C PRO A 213 -14.46 12.86 -2.96
N ARG A 214 -13.28 12.29 -2.67
CA ARG A 214 -12.73 11.15 -3.42
C ARG A 214 -13.31 9.81 -2.96
N VAL A 215 -13.97 9.75 -1.80
CA VAL A 215 -14.58 8.52 -1.25
C VAL A 215 -15.95 8.29 -1.88
N THR A 216 -15.94 7.94 -3.17
CA THR A 216 -17.17 7.74 -3.97
C THR A 216 -17.57 6.28 -4.12
N SER A 217 -16.72 5.34 -3.71
CA SER A 217 -16.97 3.90 -3.83
C SER A 217 -16.42 3.10 -2.65
N ILE A 218 -16.87 1.85 -2.50
CA ILE A 218 -16.35 0.91 -1.50
C ILE A 218 -14.84 0.70 -1.69
N GLU A 219 -14.34 0.66 -2.93
CA GLU A 219 -12.90 0.59 -3.19
C GLU A 219 -12.15 1.81 -2.62
N ARG A 220 -12.69 3.01 -2.85
CA ARG A 220 -12.10 4.25 -2.33
C ARG A 220 -12.15 4.33 -0.82
N LEU A 221 -13.23 3.85 -0.23
CA LEU A 221 -13.37 3.72 1.22
C LEU A 221 -12.33 2.72 1.77
N GLY A 222 -12.20 1.54 1.17
CA GLY A 222 -11.27 0.50 1.63
C GLY A 222 -9.79 0.83 1.43
N THR A 223 -9.47 1.79 0.56
CA THR A 223 -8.11 2.32 0.33
C THR A 223 -7.91 3.70 0.96
N TRP A 224 -8.82 4.12 1.83
CA TRP A 224 -8.79 5.46 2.40
C TRP A 224 -7.64 5.63 3.39
N LYS A 225 -6.70 6.52 3.04
CA LYS A 225 -5.43 6.67 3.77
C LYS A 225 -5.60 7.04 5.26
N TYR A 226 -6.60 7.85 5.62
CA TYR A 226 -6.76 8.32 7.00
C TYR A 226 -7.18 7.19 7.94
N ALA A 227 -8.11 6.35 7.50
CA ALA A 227 -8.52 5.18 8.25
C ALA A 227 -7.41 4.10 8.28
N ALA A 228 -6.62 3.97 7.20
CA ALA A 228 -5.42 3.11 7.20
C ALA A 228 -4.37 3.56 8.22
N TRP A 229 -4.12 4.87 8.31
CA TRP A 229 -3.20 5.43 9.30
C TRP A 229 -3.73 5.26 10.71
N ALA A 230 -5.03 5.49 10.94
CA ALA A 230 -5.67 5.30 12.23
C ALA A 230 -5.52 3.85 12.73
N GLU A 231 -5.80 2.85 11.88
CA GLU A 231 -5.60 1.44 12.23
C GLU A 231 -4.13 1.09 12.53
N ALA A 232 -3.19 1.66 11.78
CA ALA A 232 -1.76 1.47 12.00
C ALA A 232 -1.33 2.08 13.34
N ILE A 233 -1.74 3.33 13.63
CA ILE A 233 -1.49 4.03 14.89
C ILE A 233 -2.07 3.23 16.06
N ALA A 234 -3.32 2.80 15.98
CA ALA A 234 -3.96 2.00 17.03
C ALA A 234 -3.27 0.64 17.24
N THR A 235 -2.71 0.05 16.18
CA THR A 235 -1.93 -1.18 16.29
C THR A 235 -0.60 -0.94 16.97
N CYS A 236 0.12 0.13 16.61
CA CYS A 236 1.38 0.50 17.25
C CYS A 236 1.18 0.92 18.71
N ALA A 237 0.09 1.60 19.05
CA ALA A 237 -0.25 1.97 20.42
C ALA A 237 -0.33 0.74 21.35
N ARG A 238 -0.86 -0.39 20.86
CA ARG A 238 -0.90 -1.65 21.63
C ARG A 238 0.49 -2.26 21.88
N LEU A 239 1.49 -1.88 21.10
CA LEU A 239 2.87 -2.35 21.20
C LEU A 239 3.77 -1.33 21.92
N GLU A 240 3.22 -0.20 22.34
CA GLU A 240 3.96 0.85 23.00
C GLU A 240 4.27 0.45 24.45
N ASN A 241 5.56 0.32 24.77
CA ASN A 241 6.00 0.17 26.15
C ASN A 241 6.11 1.55 26.78
N THR A 242 5.14 1.91 27.62
CA THR A 242 5.14 3.16 28.39
C THR A 242 6.20 3.21 29.48
N ASN A 243 6.85 2.07 29.77
CA ASN A 243 7.89 1.95 30.79
C ASN A 243 9.25 1.64 30.13
N LEU A 244 10.03 2.69 29.85
CA LEU A 244 11.36 2.61 29.23
C LEU A 244 12.46 2.14 30.20
N SER A 245 12.15 2.03 31.50
CA SER A 245 13.12 1.69 32.55
C SER A 245 13.56 0.22 32.57
N SER A 246 12.96 -0.63 31.74
CA SER A 246 13.25 -2.08 31.68
C SER A 246 14.08 -2.52 30.48
N ARG A 247 14.72 -1.58 29.76
CA ARG A 247 15.67 -1.88 28.68
C ARG A 247 17.11 -1.96 29.16
#